data_AF-A0A9D9PDC6-F1
#
_entry.id   AF-A0A9D9PDC6-F1
#
_cell.length_a   1.000
_cell.length_b   1.000
_cell.length_c   1.000
_cell.angle_alpha   90.00
_cell.angle_beta   90.00
_cell.angle_gamma   90.00
#
_symmetry.space_group_name_H-M   'P 1'
#
loop_
_entity.id
_entity.type
_entity.pdbx_description
1 polymer ?
#
loop_
_entity_poly.entity_id
_entity_poly.type
_entity_poly.pdbx_seq_one_letter_code
_entity_poly.pdbx_strand_id
1 'polypeptide(L)'
;MSGGCQVSGLSKHTQNLSVNPQSSILFLEDEDRTEEIFARRRLSFDCHVESIDRETEVWHQVVDRFHNRFGKIVNLLHSLADFQMFALKPIAGRFVVGFGAAYDVDTQDLDRLIPVKPQRS
;
A
#
# COMPACT_ATOMS: atom_id res chain seq x y z
N MET A 1 2.33 0.23 12.09
CA MET A 1 0.94 0.12 11.60
C MET A 1 0.94 -0.76 10.35
N SER A 2 0.28 -1.91 10.37
CA SER A 2 0.10 -2.74 9.16
C SER A 2 -1.10 -2.20 8.40
N GLY A 3 -0.90 -1.80 7.14
CA GLY A 3 -2.01 -1.46 6.24
C GLY A 3 -2.69 -2.75 5.75
N GLY A 4 -3.99 -2.73 5.53
CA GLY A 4 -4.70 -3.79 4.83
C GLY A 4 -5.02 -3.34 3.40
N CYS A 5 -4.99 -4.25 2.43
CA CYS A 5 -5.62 -4.04 1.13
C CYS A 5 -6.70 -5.10 0.90
N GLN A 6 -7.76 -4.69 0.21
CA GLN A 6 -8.86 -5.57 -0.17
C GLN A 6 -8.92 -5.64 -1.69
N VAL A 7 -8.95 -6.86 -2.22
CA VAL A 7 -8.88 -7.12 -3.66
C VAL A 7 -9.85 -8.24 -4.03
N SER A 8 -10.46 -8.17 -5.21
CA SER A 8 -11.36 -9.22 -5.70
C SER A 8 -10.55 -10.47 -6.07
N GLY A 9 -10.99 -11.65 -5.64
CA GLY A 9 -10.40 -12.93 -5.98
C GLY A 9 -10.37 -13.27 -7.46
N LEU A 10 -11.15 -12.56 -8.28
CA LEU A 10 -11.15 -12.71 -9.74
C LEU A 10 -9.98 -12.00 -10.42
N SER A 11 -9.26 -11.15 -9.69
CA SER A 11 -8.14 -10.38 -10.23
C SER A 11 -6.86 -11.21 -10.28
N LYS A 12 -6.06 -10.99 -11.32
CA LYS A 12 -4.74 -11.63 -11.46
C LYS A 12 -3.80 -11.29 -10.31
N HIS A 13 -3.89 -10.08 -9.76
CA HIS A 13 -3.05 -9.67 -8.64
C HIS A 13 -3.40 -10.43 -7.36
N THR A 14 -4.65 -10.83 -7.14
CA THR A 14 -5.01 -11.63 -5.96
C THR A 14 -4.35 -13.00 -6.01
N GLN A 15 -4.42 -13.68 -7.15
CA GLN A 15 -3.73 -14.95 -7.34
C GLN A 15 -2.22 -14.81 -7.12
N ASN A 16 -1.61 -13.75 -7.66
CA ASN A 16 -0.18 -13.49 -7.47
C ASN A 16 0.17 -13.29 -5.98
N LEU A 17 -0.62 -12.52 -5.25
CA LEU A 17 -0.41 -12.25 -3.82
C LEU A 17 -0.61 -13.51 -2.95
N SER A 18 -1.51 -14.41 -3.34
CA SER A 18 -1.73 -15.67 -2.62
C SER A 18 -0.56 -16.66 -2.74
N VAL A 19 0.22 -16.59 -3.83
CA VAL A 19 1.34 -17.54 -4.08
C VAL A 19 2.71 -16.91 -3.85
N ASN A 20 2.83 -15.59 -3.97
CA ASN A 20 4.05 -14.85 -3.74
C ASN A 20 3.80 -13.73 -2.72
N PRO A 21 4.37 -13.83 -1.50
CA PRO A 21 4.15 -12.84 -0.46
C PRO A 21 5.02 -11.59 -0.64
N GLN A 22 5.69 -11.41 -1.78
CA GLN A 22 6.46 -10.20 -2.09
C GLN A 22 5.67 -9.30 -3.04
N SER A 23 5.50 -8.04 -2.64
CA SER A 23 4.85 -7.02 -3.47
C SER A 23 5.52 -5.67 -3.32
N SER A 24 5.18 -4.74 -4.20
CA SER A 24 5.51 -3.33 -4.04
C SER A 24 4.22 -2.51 -4.14
N ILE A 25 4.07 -1.53 -3.26
CA ILE A 25 2.95 -0.57 -3.29
C ILE A 25 3.46 0.81 -3.66
N LEU A 26 2.65 1.53 -4.43
CA LEU A 26 2.97 2.88 -4.91
C LEU A 26 1.82 3.82 -4.55
N PHE A 27 2.10 4.81 -3.72
CA PHE A 27 1.29 6.01 -3.60
C PHE A 27 1.84 7.03 -4.58
N LEU A 28 0.99 7.58 -5.44
CA LEU A 28 1.39 8.44 -6.53
C LEU A 28 0.47 9.65 -6.56
N GLU A 29 1.06 10.84 -6.63
CA GLU A 29 0.33 12.10 -6.80
C GLU A 29 -0.49 12.11 -8.09
N ASP A 30 -1.70 12.65 -8.07
CA ASP A 30 -2.57 12.71 -9.25
C ASP A 30 -1.93 13.53 -10.40
N GLU A 31 -2.16 13.10 -11.65
CA GLU A 31 -1.55 13.72 -12.85
C GLU A 31 -2.04 15.14 -13.12
N ASP A 32 -3.28 15.45 -12.76
CA ASP A 32 -3.89 16.77 -12.92
C ASP A 32 -3.48 17.75 -11.81
N ARG A 33 -2.82 17.26 -10.76
CA ARG A 33 -2.41 18.04 -9.59
C ARG A 33 -0.90 18.25 -9.50
N THR A 34 -0.12 17.59 -10.35
CA THR A 34 1.34 17.78 -10.39
C THR A 34 1.71 19.01 -11.20
N GLU A 35 2.72 19.75 -10.73
CA GLU A 35 3.33 20.85 -11.49
C GLU A 35 4.27 20.31 -12.58
N GLU A 36 4.83 19.12 -12.37
CA GLU A 36 5.80 18.48 -13.26
C GLU A 36 5.46 16.99 -13.42
N ILE A 37 5.02 16.60 -14.62
CA ILE A 37 4.54 15.24 -14.92
C ILE A 37 5.65 14.21 -14.78
N PHE A 38 6.90 14.58 -15.07
CA PHE A 38 8.05 13.69 -14.96
C PHE A 38 8.59 13.57 -13.54
N ALA A 39 8.10 14.40 -12.60
CA ALA A 39 8.60 14.48 -11.24
C ALA A 39 7.50 14.40 -10.18
N ARG A 40 6.37 13.74 -10.50
CA ARG A 40 5.26 13.46 -9.57
C ARG A 40 5.77 12.93 -8.24
N ARG A 41 5.23 13.47 -7.16
CA ARG A 41 5.51 12.97 -5.82
C ARG A 41 5.04 11.53 -5.71
N ARG A 42 5.90 10.66 -5.22
CA ARG A 42 5.60 9.24 -5.08
C ARG A 42 6.25 8.63 -3.87
N LEU A 43 5.54 7.73 -3.22
CA LEU A 43 6.02 6.92 -2.12
C LEU A 43 5.84 5.45 -2.50
N SER A 44 6.94 4.72 -2.63
CA SER A 44 6.92 3.28 -2.87
C SER A 44 7.40 2.51 -1.66
N PHE A 45 6.76 1.39 -1.36
CA PHE A 45 7.27 0.42 -0.38
C PHE A 45 7.38 -0.95 -0.99
N ASP A 46 8.48 -1.64 -0.71
CA ASP A 46 8.53 -3.09 -0.82
C ASP A 46 7.84 -3.69 0.40
N CYS A 47 6.98 -4.66 0.18
CA CYS A 47 6.11 -5.22 1.21
C CYS A 47 6.17 -6.74 1.24
N HIS A 48 6.17 -7.28 2.46
CA HIS A 48 5.73 -8.63 2.71
C HIS A 48 4.21 -8.64 2.85
N VAL A 49 3.57 -9.66 2.28
CA VAL A 49 2.11 -9.78 2.19
C VAL A 49 1.65 -11.03 2.92
N GLU A 50 0.63 -10.88 3.75
CA GLU A 50 0.00 -11.97 4.47
C GLU A 50 -1.51 -11.94 4.27
N SER A 51 -2.15 -13.09 4.04
CA SER A 51 -3.60 -13.16 3.98
C SER A 51 -4.20 -12.89 5.36
N ILE A 52 -5.29 -12.13 5.40
CA ILE A 52 -6.11 -11.96 6.59
C ILE A 52 -7.36 -12.81 6.39
N ASP A 53 -7.49 -13.86 7.20
CA ASP A 53 -8.65 -14.76 7.14
C ASP A 53 -9.92 -14.02 7.57
N ARG A 54 -11.01 -14.34 6.87
CA ARG A 54 -12.34 -13.79 7.15
C ARG A 54 -12.80 -14.12 8.56
N GLU A 55 -13.65 -13.25 9.09
CA GLU A 55 -14.29 -13.39 10.40
C GLU A 55 -13.31 -13.46 11.60
N THR A 56 -12.01 -13.27 11.37
CA THR A 56 -11.05 -13.07 12.45
C THR A 56 -11.22 -11.69 13.08
N GLU A 57 -10.72 -11.54 14.30
CA GLU A 57 -10.70 -10.25 15.01
C GLU A 57 -9.98 -9.17 14.20
N VAL A 58 -8.85 -9.52 13.58
CA VAL A 58 -8.07 -8.61 12.72
C VAL A 58 -8.89 -8.18 11.50
N TRP A 59 -9.62 -9.12 10.88
CA TRP A 59 -10.48 -8.82 9.74
C TRP A 59 -11.57 -7.81 10.13
N HIS A 60 -12.27 -8.03 11.23
CA HIS A 60 -13.31 -7.11 11.73
C HIS A 60 -12.75 -5.70 11.99
N GLN A 61 -11.60 -5.60 12.65
CA GLN A 61 -10.95 -4.32 12.92
C GLN A 61 -10.57 -3.56 11.63
N VAL A 62 -10.12 -4.27 10.60
CA VAL A 62 -9.80 -3.66 9.30
C VAL A 62 -11.09 -3.25 8.60
N VAL A 63 -12.13 -4.08 8.59
CA VAL A 63 -13.45 -3.77 8.03
C VAL A 63 -13.99 -2.46 8.61
N ASP A 64 -13.94 -2.30 9.93
CA ASP A 64 -14.40 -1.09 10.61
C ASP A 64 -13.62 0.15 10.20
N ARG A 65 -12.28 0.04 10.08
CA ARG A 65 -11.44 1.15 9.61
C ARG A 65 -11.75 1.53 8.17
N PHE A 66 -11.96 0.55 7.31
CA PHE A 66 -12.37 0.79 5.92
C PHE A 66 -13.75 1.45 5.87
N HIS A 67 -14.72 0.95 6.64
CA HIS A 67 -16.07 1.50 6.71
C HIS A 67 -16.05 2.96 7.19
N ASN A 68 -15.28 3.27 8.23
CA ASN A 68 -15.14 4.64 8.73
C ASN A 68 -14.54 5.60 7.69
N ARG A 69 -13.69 5.09 6.79
CA ARG A 69 -13.02 5.90 5.76
C ARG A 69 -13.82 6.02 4.46
N PHE A 70 -14.45 4.95 4.01
CA PHE A 70 -15.06 4.84 2.67
C PHE A 70 -16.59 4.66 2.72
N GLY A 71 -17.17 4.48 3.90
CA GLY A 71 -18.61 4.40 4.12
C GLY A 71 -19.25 3.10 3.61
N LYS A 72 -20.52 3.20 3.23
CA LYS A 72 -21.41 2.04 2.99
C LYS A 72 -20.97 1.10 1.87
N ILE A 73 -20.16 1.57 0.92
CA ILE A 73 -19.65 0.72 -0.18
C ILE A 73 -18.84 -0.46 0.36
N VAL A 74 -18.19 -0.28 1.50
CA VAL A 74 -17.38 -1.30 2.17
C VAL A 74 -18.24 -2.50 2.60
N ASN A 75 -19.47 -2.26 3.05
CA ASN A 75 -20.39 -3.34 3.44
C ASN A 75 -20.79 -4.20 2.24
N LEU A 76 -20.99 -3.57 1.07
CA LEU A 76 -21.25 -4.29 -0.17
C LEU A 76 -20.03 -5.14 -0.55
N LEU A 77 -18.83 -4.56 -0.60
CA LEU A 77 -17.61 -5.28 -0.97
C LEU A 77 -17.29 -6.45 -0.01
N HIS A 78 -17.51 -6.29 1.29
CA HIS A 78 -17.30 -7.37 2.25
C HIS A 78 -18.35 -8.47 2.17
N SER A 79 -19.59 -8.16 1.77
CA SER A 79 -20.63 -9.17 1.55
C SER A 79 -20.33 -10.11 0.37
N LEU A 80 -19.46 -9.69 -0.55
CA LEU A 80 -19.04 -10.49 -1.70
C LEU A 80 -17.94 -11.48 -1.30
N ALA A 81 -18.27 -12.77 -1.33
CA ALA A 81 -17.39 -13.85 -0.89
C ALA A 81 -16.08 -13.98 -1.69
N ASP A 82 -15.97 -13.42 -2.89
CA ASP A 82 -14.75 -13.50 -3.70
C ASP A 82 -13.67 -12.49 -3.24
N PHE A 83 -14.02 -11.45 -2.48
CA PHE A 83 -13.03 -10.48 -2.01
C PHE A 83 -12.12 -11.07 -0.92
N GLN A 84 -10.83 -10.85 -1.06
CA GLN A 84 -9.80 -11.29 -0.12
C GLN A 84 -9.11 -10.07 0.49
N MET A 85 -8.64 -10.24 1.72
CA MET A 85 -7.93 -9.20 2.46
C MET A 85 -6.49 -9.63 2.70
N PHE A 86 -5.56 -8.70 2.50
CA PHE A 86 -4.15 -8.93 2.74
C PHE A 86 -3.56 -7.83 3.62
N ALA A 87 -2.74 -8.22 4.59
CA ALA A 87 -1.89 -7.31 5.33
C ALA A 87 -0.65 -6.98 4.50
N LEU A 88 -0.35 -5.69 4.37
CA LEU A 88 0.85 -5.18 3.74
C LEU A 88 1.82 -4.74 4.84
N LYS A 89 2.98 -5.39 4.90
CA LYS A 89 4.04 -5.10 5.87
C LYS A 89 5.24 -4.47 5.14
N PRO A 90 5.42 -3.15 5.22
CA PRO A 90 6.56 -2.47 4.60
C PRO A 90 7.89 -3.04 5.09
N ILE A 91 8.81 -3.26 4.16
CA ILE A 91 10.19 -3.74 4.40
C ILE A 91 11.18 -2.61 4.17
N ALA A 92 11.01 -1.87 3.07
CA ALA A 92 11.82 -0.71 2.71
C ALA A 92 10.93 0.27 1.93
N GLY A 93 11.20 1.57 2.08
CA GLY A 93 10.42 2.60 1.40
C GLY A 93 11.29 3.64 0.72
N ARG A 94 10.76 4.26 -0.33
CA ARG A 94 11.38 5.34 -1.08
C ARG A 94 10.36 6.43 -1.35
N PHE A 95 10.66 7.65 -0.89
CA PHE A 95 9.88 8.84 -1.16
C PHE A 95 10.62 9.75 -2.14
N VAL A 96 9.99 10.09 -3.25
CA VAL A 96 10.51 11.02 -4.26
C VAL A 96 9.57 12.21 -4.32
N VAL A 97 10.10 13.41 -4.13
CA VAL A 97 9.30 14.65 -4.13
C VAL A 97 9.56 15.56 -5.33
N GLY A 98 10.51 15.18 -6.19
CA GLY A 98 10.88 15.94 -7.37
C GLY A 98 12.25 15.51 -7.90
N PHE A 99 12.77 16.25 -8.88
CA PHE A 99 14.12 16.02 -9.39
C PHE A 99 15.17 16.15 -8.30
N GLY A 100 16.06 15.16 -8.20
CA GLY A 100 17.17 15.15 -7.25
C GLY A 100 16.77 15.05 -5.77
N ALA A 101 15.48 14.92 -5.45
CA ALA A 101 14.98 14.89 -4.09
C ALA A 101 14.33 13.52 -3.80
N ALA A 102 15.16 12.60 -3.29
CA ALA A 102 14.75 11.26 -2.91
C ALA A 102 15.20 10.94 -1.48
N TYR A 103 14.35 10.22 -0.76
CA TYR A 103 14.52 9.84 0.63
C TYR A 103 14.20 8.36 0.80
N ASP A 104 15.04 7.62 1.50
CA ASP A 104 14.66 6.31 2.02
C ASP A 104 13.76 6.50 3.24
N VAL A 105 12.75 5.66 3.40
CA VAL A 105 11.91 5.63 4.60
C VAL A 105 12.58 4.71 5.61
N ASP A 106 12.74 5.17 6.85
CA ASP A 106 13.29 4.36 7.93
C ASP A 106 12.33 3.19 8.23
N THR A 107 12.89 1.98 8.26
CA THR A 107 12.11 0.75 8.41
C THR A 107 11.70 0.51 9.86
N GLN A 108 12.36 1.17 10.81
CA GLN A 108 12.03 1.15 12.23
C GLN A 108 11.06 2.27 12.62
N ASP A 109 11.02 3.34 11.83
CA ASP A 109 10.16 4.50 12.02
C ASP A 109 9.66 5.02 10.67
N LEU A 110 8.47 4.56 10.26
CA LEU A 110 7.91 4.89 8.95
C LEU A 110 7.60 6.39 8.75
N ASP A 111 7.64 7.19 9.82
CA ASP A 111 7.46 8.64 9.77
C ASP A 111 8.78 9.39 9.53
N ARG A 112 9.91 8.67 9.52
CA ARG A 112 11.25 9.25 9.35
C ARG A 112 11.80 9.03 7.95
N LEU A 113 12.31 10.12 7.36
CA LEU A 113 12.94 10.15 6.05
C LEU A 113 14.45 10.33 6.15
N ILE A 114 15.20 9.52 5.39
CA ILE A 114 16.65 9.52 5.31
C ILE A 114 17.06 10.02 3.92
N PRO A 115 17.74 11.18 3.80
CA PRO A 115 18.15 11.71 2.50
C PRO A 115 19.06 10.74 1.75
N VAL A 116 18.72 10.46 0.49
CA VAL A 116 19.58 9.66 -0.39
C VAL A 116 20.66 10.56 -0.97
N LYS A 117 21.93 10.22 -0.77
CA LYS A 117 23.02 10.94 -1.44
C LYS A 117 22.98 10.63 -2.94
N PRO A 118 23.04 11.63 -3.83
CA PRO A 118 23.10 11.36 -5.26
C PRO A 118 24.38 10.58 -5.58
N GLN A 119 24.23 9.38 -6.14
CA GLN A 119 25.34 8.66 -6.74
C GLN A 119 25.72 9.39 -8.03
N ARG A 120 26.95 9.91 -8.09
CA ARG A 120 27.53 10.36 -9.36
C ARG A 120 27.80 9.12 -10.21
N SER A 121 27.08 8.99 -11.32
CA SER A 121 27.41 8.08 -12.42
C SER A 121 28.63 8.54 -13.17
#